data_AF-A0A952WK41-F1
#
_entry.id   AF-A0A952WK41-F1
#
_cell.length_a   1.000
_cell.length_b   1.000
_cell.length_c   1.000
_cell.angle_alpha   90.00
_cell.angle_beta   90.00
_cell.angle_gamma   90.00
#
_symmetry.space_group_name_H-M   'P 1'
#
loop_
_entity.id
_entity.type
_entity.pdbx_description
1 polymer ?
#
loop_
_entity_poly.entity_id
_entity_poly.type
_entity_poly.pdbx_seq_one_letter_code
_entity_poly.pdbx_strand_id
1 'polypeptide(L)'
;MSRFLAIACAMGCSASVLGAEAFSNATVQPGGPRPPTSGEAFFNIEGNANGNFASWGAARFDMTADKAALDALYGVNNWVVTGARLKLTQSNAAFSTAGDVSVFFSSNNSTSFDSGTSPLRFNAGFLPGGNSQGADGLVREATALVTYTYTPIASGTIDTYNLILSPGLLSRLMAGSASNIVTLTFEGQSDTVAATYAGFSNFTYDGPVLEIIAEQVPAPGSLALLGLSGLIAGRRRR
;
A
#
# COMPACT_ATOMS: atom_id res chain seq x y z
N MET A 1 13.21 -0.13 57.84
CA MET A 1 12.07 -0.34 56.91
C MET A 1 12.41 0.34 55.58
N SER A 2 12.89 -0.43 54.59
CA SER A 2 13.33 0.10 53.30
C SER A 2 12.13 0.17 52.33
N ARG A 3 11.82 1.36 51.82
CA ARG A 3 10.76 1.56 50.81
C ARG A 3 11.39 1.52 49.43
N PHE A 4 11.15 0.45 48.68
CA PHE A 4 11.45 0.41 47.25
C PHE A 4 10.42 1.27 46.51
N LEU A 5 10.88 2.36 45.91
CA LEU A 5 10.12 3.18 44.98
C LEU A 5 10.30 2.57 43.58
N ALA A 6 9.27 1.91 43.06
CA ALA A 6 9.26 1.47 41.66
C ALA A 6 8.84 2.64 40.78
N ILE A 7 9.77 3.17 40.00
CA ILE A 7 9.48 4.15 38.94
C ILE A 7 8.96 3.36 37.74
N ALA A 8 7.67 3.49 37.43
CA ALA A 8 7.12 3.00 36.18
C ALA A 8 7.66 3.89 35.04
N CYS A 9 8.58 3.36 34.26
CA CYS A 9 9.07 4.04 33.06
C CYS A 9 7.95 3.97 32.01
N ALA A 10 7.33 5.10 31.67
CA ALA A 10 6.44 5.18 30.52
C ALA A 10 7.27 4.92 29.27
N MET A 11 7.15 3.73 28.69
CA MET A 11 7.77 3.43 27.39
C MET A 11 7.05 4.30 26.35
N GLY A 12 7.76 5.27 25.77
CA GLY A 12 7.23 6.04 24.66
C GLY A 12 6.95 5.10 23.49
N CYS A 13 5.70 5.03 23.02
CA CYS A 13 5.35 4.28 21.83
C CYS A 13 6.07 4.94 20.64
N SER A 14 7.10 4.27 20.11
CA SER A 14 7.77 4.70 18.89
C SER A 14 7.24 3.83 17.75
N ALA A 15 6.61 4.46 16.76
CA ALA A 15 6.19 3.78 15.55
C ALA A 15 7.39 3.46 14.67
N SER A 16 7.44 2.25 14.14
CA SER A 16 8.39 1.84 13.10
C SER A 16 7.79 2.04 11.73
N VAL A 17 8.61 2.52 10.80
CA VAL A 17 8.26 2.62 9.37
C VAL A 17 9.17 1.68 8.62
N LEU A 18 8.57 0.74 7.90
CA LEU A 18 9.25 -0.20 7.00
C LEU A 18 8.58 -0.13 5.64
N GLY A 19 9.26 -0.55 4.58
CA GLY A 19 8.65 -0.56 3.27
C GLY A 19 9.36 -1.47 2.29
N ALA A 20 8.56 -1.99 1.37
CA ALA A 20 8.99 -2.85 0.30
C ALA A 20 8.71 -2.18 -1.05
N GLU A 21 9.70 -2.20 -1.93
CA GLU A 21 9.48 -1.90 -3.34
C GLU A 21 8.63 -3.02 -3.97
N ALA A 22 7.82 -2.67 -4.97
CA ALA A 22 7.09 -3.65 -5.73
C ALA A 22 8.07 -4.62 -6.41
N PHE A 23 7.82 -5.92 -6.33
CA PHE A 23 8.62 -6.91 -7.07
C PHE A 23 8.02 -7.22 -8.45
N SER A 24 6.83 -6.68 -8.73
CA SER A 24 6.12 -6.85 -10.00
C SER A 24 5.09 -5.74 -10.16
N ASN A 25 4.96 -5.20 -11.37
CA ASN A 25 3.84 -4.34 -11.76
C ASN A 25 3.43 -4.60 -13.21
N ALA A 26 2.25 -4.10 -13.57
CA ALA A 26 1.75 -4.13 -14.93
C ALA A 26 1.00 -2.83 -15.24
N THR A 27 1.28 -2.26 -16.41
CA THR A 27 0.34 -1.38 -17.12
C THR A 27 -0.52 -2.21 -18.05
N VAL A 28 -1.82 -2.27 -17.78
CA VAL A 28 -2.78 -3.10 -18.50
C VAL A 28 -3.58 -2.25 -19.48
N GLN A 29 -3.44 -2.56 -20.77
CA GLN A 29 -4.11 -1.90 -21.90
C GLN A 29 -5.29 -2.75 -22.41
N PRO A 30 -6.05 -2.30 -23.43
CA PRO A 30 -7.15 -3.10 -23.99
C PRO A 30 -6.67 -4.44 -24.56
N GLY A 31 -5.42 -4.51 -25.02
CA GLY A 31 -4.77 -5.75 -25.47
C GLY A 31 -4.22 -6.64 -24.33
N GLY A 32 -4.19 -6.13 -23.10
CA GLY A 32 -3.64 -6.79 -21.91
C GLY A 32 -2.40 -6.09 -21.34
N PRO A 33 -1.67 -6.74 -20.42
CA PRO A 33 -0.44 -6.18 -19.86
C PRO A 33 0.58 -5.85 -20.97
N ARG A 34 1.14 -4.65 -20.90
CA ARG A 34 2.21 -4.23 -21.80
C ARG A 34 3.46 -5.10 -21.59
N PRO A 35 4.23 -5.38 -22.67
CA PRO A 35 5.46 -6.16 -22.56
C PRO A 35 6.50 -5.56 -21.60
N PRO A 36 7.41 -6.38 -21.03
CA PRO A 36 8.32 -5.99 -19.95
C PRO A 36 9.11 -4.69 -20.19
N THR A 37 9.65 -4.51 -21.39
CA THR A 37 10.46 -3.33 -21.76
C THR A 37 9.72 -2.00 -21.60
N SER A 38 8.39 -2.03 -21.53
CA SER A 38 7.56 -0.86 -21.35
C SER A 38 6.64 -0.95 -20.13
N GLY A 39 5.89 -2.04 -19.98
CA GLY A 39 4.85 -2.19 -18.95
C GLY A 39 5.36 -2.46 -17.54
N GLU A 40 6.57 -3.01 -17.43
CA GLU A 40 7.23 -3.26 -16.14
C GLU A 40 8.18 -2.13 -15.78
N ALA A 41 8.82 -1.50 -16.76
CA ALA A 41 9.74 -0.38 -16.53
C ALA A 41 9.03 0.99 -16.40
N PHE A 42 7.87 1.16 -17.03
CA PHE A 42 7.07 2.38 -16.98
C PHE A 42 5.64 2.05 -16.56
N PHE A 43 5.28 2.49 -15.37
CA PHE A 43 4.00 2.26 -14.74
C PHE A 43 3.04 3.40 -15.08
N ASN A 44 2.32 3.24 -16.20
CA ASN A 44 1.38 4.22 -16.70
C ASN A 44 -0.06 3.89 -16.28
N ILE A 45 -0.81 4.93 -15.94
CA ILE A 45 -2.25 4.92 -15.68
C ILE A 45 -2.88 5.99 -16.56
N GLU A 46 -3.61 5.55 -17.57
CA GLU A 46 -4.10 6.40 -18.67
C GLU A 46 -5.62 6.30 -18.78
N GLY A 47 -6.27 7.45 -18.83
CA GLY A 47 -7.71 7.59 -18.98
C GLY A 47 -8.21 7.07 -20.33
N ASN A 48 -9.53 6.93 -20.42
CA ASN A 48 -10.20 6.27 -21.53
C ASN A 48 -10.03 6.98 -22.91
N ALA A 49 -9.82 8.30 -22.93
CA ALA A 49 -9.65 9.04 -24.18
C ALA A 49 -8.33 8.70 -24.90
N ASN A 50 -7.41 7.98 -24.26
CA ASN A 50 -6.14 7.56 -24.86
C ASN A 50 -6.27 6.33 -25.79
N GLY A 51 -7.48 5.81 -26.02
CA GLY A 51 -7.76 4.76 -26.99
C GLY A 51 -7.00 3.46 -26.68
N ASN A 52 -6.14 3.01 -27.59
CA ASN A 52 -5.32 1.80 -27.39
C ASN A 52 -4.29 1.96 -26.26
N PHE A 53 -4.01 3.19 -25.83
CA PHE A 53 -3.09 3.47 -24.72
C PHE A 53 -3.80 3.61 -23.37
N ALA A 54 -5.13 3.70 -23.36
CA ALA A 54 -5.92 3.70 -22.12
C ALA A 54 -5.53 2.50 -21.25
N SER A 55 -5.25 2.74 -19.97
CA SER A 55 -4.66 1.71 -19.13
C SER A 55 -4.89 1.94 -17.65
N TRP A 56 -4.93 0.84 -16.92
CA TRP A 56 -4.89 0.82 -15.46
C TRP A 56 -3.59 0.12 -15.02
N GLY A 57 -3.16 0.39 -13.79
CA GLY A 57 -1.94 -0.16 -13.22
C GLY A 57 -2.22 -1.19 -12.12
N ALA A 58 -1.38 -2.21 -11.98
CA ALA A 58 -1.28 -2.96 -10.72
C ALA A 58 0.16 -3.17 -10.28
N ALA A 59 0.38 -3.25 -8.98
CA ALA A 59 1.68 -3.51 -8.36
C ALA A 59 1.55 -4.52 -7.22
N ARG A 60 2.58 -5.33 -7.02
CA ARG A 60 2.70 -6.35 -5.97
C ARG A 60 3.90 -6.10 -5.09
N PHE A 61 3.68 -6.17 -3.79
CA PHE A 61 4.67 -5.91 -2.75
C PHE A 61 4.81 -7.16 -1.89
N ASP A 62 6.04 -7.62 -1.65
CA ASP A 62 6.30 -8.72 -0.72
C ASP A 62 6.70 -8.16 0.64
N MET A 63 5.79 -8.26 1.60
CA MET A 63 5.97 -7.73 2.95
C MET A 63 6.70 -8.72 3.88
N THR A 64 7.26 -9.82 3.37
CA THR A 64 7.88 -10.87 4.20
C THR A 64 9.03 -10.32 5.05
N ALA A 65 9.94 -9.55 4.45
CA ALA A 65 11.10 -8.99 5.14
C ALA A 65 10.69 -7.96 6.21
N ASP A 66 9.75 -7.08 5.87
CA ASP A 66 9.24 -6.05 6.79
C ASP A 66 8.56 -6.67 8.01
N LYS A 67 7.70 -7.66 7.81
CA LYS A 67 7.05 -8.38 8.91
C LYS A 67 8.06 -9.10 9.80
N ALA A 68 9.07 -9.74 9.22
CA ALA A 68 10.14 -10.37 9.99
C ALA A 68 10.95 -9.36 10.81
N ALA A 69 11.18 -8.16 10.28
CA ALA A 69 11.83 -7.07 11.02
C ALA A 69 10.97 -6.58 12.19
N LEU A 70 9.64 -6.48 12.01
CA LEU A 70 8.71 -6.13 13.10
C LEU A 70 8.66 -7.23 14.17
N ASP A 71 8.62 -8.50 13.78
CA ASP A 71 8.66 -9.63 14.70
C ASP A 71 9.96 -9.65 15.52
N ALA A 72 11.10 -9.33 14.89
CA ALA A 72 12.38 -9.23 15.58
C ALA A 72 12.43 -8.03 16.54
N LEU A 73 11.81 -6.91 16.18
CA LEU A 73 11.82 -5.68 16.97
C LEU A 73 10.87 -5.71 18.16
N TYR A 74 9.63 -6.16 17.93
CA TYR A 74 8.55 -6.08 18.91
C TYR A 74 8.18 -7.44 19.53
N GLY A 75 8.59 -8.54 18.91
CA GLY A 75 8.15 -9.89 19.21
C GLY A 75 7.03 -10.34 18.27
N VAL A 76 6.99 -11.65 17.97
CA VAL A 76 5.97 -12.26 17.11
C VAL A 76 4.57 -11.92 17.61
N ASN A 77 3.73 -11.38 16.73
CA ASN A 77 2.36 -10.92 17.02
C ASN A 77 2.24 -9.82 18.09
N ASN A 78 3.33 -9.13 18.45
CA ASN A 78 3.32 -8.08 19.46
C ASN A 78 3.43 -6.67 18.85
N TRP A 79 2.93 -6.53 17.63
CA TRP A 79 2.85 -5.28 16.90
C TRP A 79 1.53 -5.20 16.13
N VAL A 80 1.15 -3.98 15.76
CA VAL A 80 -0.04 -3.69 14.95
C VAL A 80 0.28 -2.63 13.92
N VAL A 81 -0.24 -2.78 12.70
CA VAL A 81 -0.17 -1.73 11.68
C VAL A 81 -1.14 -0.61 12.03
N THR A 82 -0.61 0.60 12.19
CA THR A 82 -1.38 1.82 12.49
C THR A 82 -1.51 2.75 11.28
N GLY A 83 -0.71 2.53 10.23
CA GLY A 83 -0.84 3.25 8.96
C GLY A 83 -0.14 2.55 7.80
N ALA A 84 -0.42 3.00 6.58
CA ALA A 84 0.33 2.62 5.40
C ALA A 84 0.50 3.83 4.47
N ARG A 85 1.61 3.86 3.74
CA ARG A 85 1.90 4.90 2.74
C ARG A 85 2.31 4.26 1.44
N LEU A 86 1.88 4.85 0.34
CA LEU A 86 2.33 4.50 -0.99
C LEU A 86 3.24 5.60 -1.50
N LYS A 87 4.41 5.21 -2.01
CA LYS A 87 5.33 6.11 -2.70
C LYS A 87 5.41 5.72 -4.17
N LEU A 88 5.35 6.71 -5.04
CA LEU A 88 5.46 6.55 -6.48
C LEU A 88 6.48 7.56 -7.01
N THR A 89 7.48 7.09 -7.75
CA THR A 89 8.45 7.99 -8.38
C THR A 89 7.99 8.36 -9.78
N GLN A 90 7.80 9.65 -10.05
CA GLN A 90 7.41 10.14 -11.37
C GLN A 90 8.48 9.78 -12.40
N SER A 91 8.07 9.23 -13.54
CA SER A 91 8.91 9.00 -14.70
C SER A 91 8.20 9.58 -15.91
N ASN A 92 8.19 10.91 -15.98
CA ASN A 92 7.35 11.67 -16.88
C ASN A 92 7.72 11.43 -18.35
N ALA A 93 6.69 11.25 -19.16
CA ALA A 93 6.76 11.16 -20.61
C ALA A 93 6.20 12.43 -21.26
N ALA A 94 6.43 12.61 -22.56
CA ALA A 94 5.93 13.77 -23.29
C ALA A 94 4.38 13.87 -23.32
N PHE A 95 3.68 12.76 -23.06
CA PHE A 95 2.22 12.69 -23.03
C PHE A 95 1.62 12.77 -21.62
N SER A 96 2.46 12.86 -20.57
CA SER A 96 1.98 12.90 -19.19
C SER A 96 1.03 14.05 -18.96
N THR A 97 -0.16 13.76 -18.43
CA THR A 97 -1.24 14.72 -18.26
C THR A 97 -1.81 14.59 -16.86
N ALA A 98 -1.97 15.73 -16.20
CA ALA A 98 -2.52 15.79 -14.85
C ALA A 98 -3.94 15.23 -14.78
N GLY A 99 -4.30 14.68 -13.63
CA GLY A 99 -5.64 14.17 -13.38
C GLY A 99 -5.68 13.22 -12.20
N ASP A 100 -6.89 12.86 -11.81
CA ASP A 100 -7.11 12.06 -10.62
C ASP A 100 -6.85 10.57 -10.87
N VAL A 101 -6.26 9.91 -9.87
CA VAL A 101 -5.99 8.48 -9.83
C VAL A 101 -6.48 7.93 -8.49
N SER A 102 -7.17 6.80 -8.53
CA SER A 102 -7.61 6.07 -7.34
C SER A 102 -6.85 4.76 -7.20
N VAL A 103 -6.53 4.40 -5.96
CA VAL A 103 -5.82 3.17 -5.60
C VAL A 103 -6.73 2.25 -4.81
N PHE A 104 -6.71 0.96 -5.11
CA PHE A 104 -7.57 -0.04 -4.49
C PHE A 104 -6.76 -1.24 -4.05
N PHE A 105 -7.22 -1.89 -2.98
CA PHE A 105 -6.69 -3.20 -2.59
C PHE A 105 -7.30 -4.30 -3.46
N SER A 106 -6.47 -5.27 -3.85
CA SER A 106 -6.95 -6.53 -4.41
C SER A 106 -6.58 -7.71 -3.50
N SER A 107 -7.58 -8.55 -3.24
CA SER A 107 -7.37 -9.80 -2.49
C SER A 107 -6.75 -10.90 -3.36
N ASN A 108 -6.81 -10.77 -4.68
CA ASN A 108 -6.26 -11.76 -5.61
C ASN A 108 -4.79 -11.45 -5.95
N ASN A 109 -3.91 -12.41 -5.62
CA ASN A 109 -2.48 -12.35 -5.96
C ASN A 109 -2.04 -13.42 -6.98
N SER A 110 -2.95 -14.26 -7.49
CA SER A 110 -2.60 -15.38 -8.37
C SER A 110 -2.70 -15.04 -9.85
N THR A 111 -3.48 -14.03 -10.23
CA THR A 111 -3.63 -13.64 -11.64
C THR A 111 -2.30 -13.13 -12.20
N SER A 112 -1.77 -13.75 -13.25
CA SER A 112 -0.47 -13.36 -13.81
C SER A 112 -0.50 -11.92 -14.37
N PHE A 113 0.63 -11.23 -14.25
CA PHE A 113 0.90 -9.92 -14.87
C PHE A 113 1.69 -10.06 -16.19
N ASP A 114 2.09 -11.28 -16.56
CA ASP A 114 2.94 -11.53 -17.72
C ASP A 114 2.22 -11.17 -19.02
N SER A 115 2.89 -10.41 -19.87
CA SER A 115 2.40 -10.09 -21.20
C SER A 115 2.29 -11.38 -22.04
N GLY A 116 1.08 -11.69 -22.51
CA GLY A 116 0.83 -12.84 -23.40
C GLY A 116 0.06 -14.00 -22.76
N THR A 117 0.15 -14.18 -21.43
CA THR A 117 -0.62 -15.22 -20.71
C THR A 117 -1.64 -14.64 -19.73
N SER A 118 -1.45 -13.40 -19.30
CA SER A 118 -2.37 -12.74 -18.38
C SER A 118 -3.78 -12.61 -18.99
N PRO A 119 -4.84 -12.89 -18.22
CA PRO A 119 -6.21 -12.62 -18.63
C PRO A 119 -6.59 -11.14 -18.51
N LEU A 120 -5.79 -10.32 -17.82
CA LEU A 120 -6.13 -8.94 -17.48
C LEU A 120 -6.31 -8.06 -18.72
N ARG A 121 -7.37 -7.26 -18.79
CA ARG A 121 -7.60 -6.28 -19.87
C ARG A 121 -8.08 -4.95 -19.30
N PHE A 122 -7.79 -3.87 -20.01
CA PHE A 122 -8.50 -2.59 -19.84
C PHE A 122 -9.84 -2.66 -20.58
N ASN A 123 -10.92 -2.19 -19.96
CA ASN A 123 -12.22 -2.12 -20.62
C ASN A 123 -12.88 -0.75 -20.36
N ALA A 124 -13.00 0.00 -21.46
CA ALA A 124 -13.58 1.34 -21.54
C ALA A 124 -15.05 1.44 -21.06
N GLY A 125 -15.81 0.34 -21.13
CA GLY A 125 -17.21 0.29 -20.72
C GLY A 125 -17.40 0.27 -19.20
N PHE A 126 -16.32 0.11 -18.44
CA PHE A 126 -16.31 0.21 -16.99
C PHE A 126 -15.77 1.60 -16.63
N LEU A 127 -16.66 2.56 -16.44
CA LEU A 127 -16.32 3.95 -16.18
C LEU A 127 -15.44 4.13 -14.91
N PRO A 128 -14.67 5.22 -14.81
CA PRO A 128 -13.98 5.60 -13.59
C PRO A 128 -14.95 5.70 -12.41
N GLY A 129 -14.67 4.96 -11.33
CA GLY A 129 -15.51 4.88 -10.13
C GLY A 129 -16.52 3.72 -10.10
N GLY A 130 -16.61 2.92 -11.17
CA GLY A 130 -17.35 1.65 -11.17
C GLY A 130 -16.48 0.49 -10.67
N ASN A 131 -17.07 -0.44 -9.90
CA ASN A 131 -16.42 -1.65 -9.35
C ASN A 131 -15.85 -2.65 -10.39
N SER A 132 -15.63 -2.23 -11.64
CA SER A 132 -15.51 -3.14 -12.78
C SER A 132 -14.29 -2.92 -13.68
N GLN A 133 -13.47 -1.89 -13.48
CA GLN A 133 -12.12 -1.90 -14.07
C GLN A 133 -11.25 -2.91 -13.29
N GLY A 134 -10.75 -3.97 -13.94
CA GLY A 134 -10.11 -5.12 -13.29
C GLY A 134 -10.95 -6.40 -13.24
N ALA A 135 -12.15 -6.41 -13.82
CA ALA A 135 -13.06 -7.56 -13.85
C ALA A 135 -12.51 -8.84 -14.53
N ASP A 136 -11.37 -8.77 -15.22
CA ASP A 136 -10.69 -9.95 -15.78
C ASP A 136 -9.69 -10.57 -14.79
N GLY A 137 -10.13 -10.77 -13.55
CA GLY A 137 -9.44 -11.65 -12.60
C GLY A 137 -8.72 -10.97 -11.45
N LEU A 138 -8.73 -9.64 -11.28
CA LEU A 138 -8.36 -9.03 -9.98
C LEU A 138 -9.62 -8.69 -9.20
N VAL A 139 -9.78 -9.27 -8.01
CA VAL A 139 -10.91 -8.95 -7.12
C VAL A 139 -10.53 -7.71 -6.32
N ARG A 140 -11.14 -6.58 -6.64
CA ARG A 140 -10.90 -5.30 -5.95
C ARG A 140 -11.91 -5.09 -4.83
N GLU A 141 -11.50 -4.38 -3.80
CA GLU A 141 -12.46 -3.78 -2.87
C GLU A 141 -13.18 -2.60 -3.51
N ALA A 142 -14.43 -2.37 -3.11
CA ALA A 142 -15.27 -1.30 -3.65
C ALA A 142 -14.79 0.11 -3.26
N THR A 143 -14.08 0.23 -2.12
CA THR A 143 -13.62 1.51 -1.60
C THR A 143 -12.17 1.76 -1.99
N ALA A 144 -11.89 2.92 -2.57
CA ALA A 144 -10.52 3.36 -2.82
C ALA A 144 -9.77 3.55 -1.49
N LEU A 145 -8.54 3.06 -1.42
CA LEU A 145 -7.62 3.30 -0.30
C LEU A 145 -7.17 4.76 -0.27
N VAL A 146 -7.04 5.37 -1.45
CA VAL A 146 -6.75 6.79 -1.63
C VAL A 146 -7.17 7.21 -3.04
N THR A 147 -7.60 8.46 -3.18
CA THR A 147 -7.72 9.15 -4.46
C THR A 147 -6.85 10.40 -4.38
N TYR A 148 -6.01 10.61 -5.39
CA TYR A 148 -5.09 11.74 -5.45
C TYR A 148 -5.06 12.33 -6.86
N THR A 149 -4.62 13.58 -6.96
CA THR A 149 -4.38 14.24 -8.26
C THR A 149 -2.92 14.08 -8.65
N TYR A 150 -2.66 13.35 -9.72
CA TYR A 150 -1.35 13.35 -10.35
C TYR A 150 -1.12 14.70 -11.03
N THR A 151 0.02 15.33 -10.72
CA THR A 151 0.47 16.57 -11.36
C THR A 151 1.89 16.33 -11.86
N PRO A 152 2.14 16.35 -13.18
CA PRO A 152 3.50 16.21 -13.71
C PRO A 152 4.39 17.34 -13.18
N ILE A 153 5.49 16.99 -12.51
CA ILE A 153 6.52 17.94 -12.08
C ILE A 153 7.81 17.65 -12.85
N ALA A 154 8.72 16.87 -12.26
CA ALA A 154 9.97 16.44 -12.86
C ALA A 154 10.15 14.95 -12.60
N SER A 155 10.68 14.21 -13.57
CA SER A 155 11.04 12.81 -13.37
C SER A 155 12.01 12.67 -12.20
N GLY A 156 11.81 11.64 -11.36
CA GLY A 156 12.49 11.44 -10.09
C GLY A 156 11.80 12.11 -8.89
N THR A 157 10.74 12.89 -9.10
CA THR A 157 9.92 13.42 -8.00
C THR A 157 9.16 12.26 -7.34
N ILE A 158 9.23 12.15 -6.01
CA ILE A 158 8.54 11.10 -5.25
C ILE A 158 7.24 11.67 -4.70
N ASP A 159 6.12 11.13 -5.16
CA ASP A 159 4.81 11.38 -4.61
C ASP A 159 4.54 10.40 -3.46
N THR A 160 4.04 10.90 -2.32
CA THR A 160 3.73 10.08 -1.14
C THR A 160 2.28 10.25 -0.73
N TYR A 161 1.57 9.13 -0.60
CA TYR A 161 0.14 9.11 -0.30
C TYR A 161 -0.15 8.25 0.93
N ASN A 162 -0.88 8.79 1.90
CA ASN A 162 -1.39 8.00 3.01
C ASN A 162 -2.55 7.14 2.53
N LEU A 163 -2.50 5.84 2.84
CA LEU A 163 -3.56 4.90 2.50
C LEU A 163 -4.53 4.73 3.66
N ILE A 164 -5.82 4.65 3.35
CA ILE A 164 -6.83 4.15 4.27
C ILE A 164 -6.57 2.66 4.48
N LEU A 165 -6.43 2.23 5.74
CA LEU A 165 -6.35 0.82 6.09
C LEU A 165 -7.74 0.18 6.00
N SER A 166 -8.12 -0.25 4.80
CA SER A 166 -9.34 -1.03 4.62
C SER A 166 -9.27 -2.37 5.38
N PRO A 167 -10.41 -2.99 5.73
CA PRO A 167 -10.41 -4.27 6.41
C PRO A 167 -9.60 -5.36 5.68
N GLY A 168 -9.67 -5.44 4.34
CA GLY A 168 -8.90 -6.44 3.59
C GLY A 168 -7.41 -6.11 3.51
N LEU A 169 -7.04 -4.84 3.33
CA LEU A 169 -5.63 -4.45 3.37
C LEU A 169 -5.03 -4.71 4.76
N LEU A 170 -5.70 -4.29 5.83
CA LEU A 170 -5.24 -4.52 7.19
C LEU A 170 -5.13 -6.01 7.49
N SER A 171 -6.14 -6.81 7.11
CA SER A 171 -6.10 -8.27 7.25
C SER A 171 -4.90 -8.88 6.51
N ARG A 172 -4.58 -8.41 5.30
CA ARG A 172 -3.41 -8.87 4.54
C ARG A 172 -2.09 -8.48 5.19
N LEU A 173 -1.98 -7.25 5.70
CA LEU A 173 -0.78 -6.75 6.37
C LEU A 173 -0.56 -7.44 7.72
N MET A 174 -1.63 -7.81 8.43
CA MET A 174 -1.56 -8.52 9.71
C MET A 174 -1.56 -10.05 9.58
N ALA A 175 -1.80 -10.59 8.38
CA ALA A 175 -1.76 -12.03 8.15
C ALA A 175 -0.36 -12.58 8.43
N GLY A 176 -0.30 -13.79 8.99
CA GLY A 176 0.96 -14.53 9.15
C GLY A 176 1.61 -14.89 7.81
N SER A 177 2.67 -15.69 7.87
CA SER A 177 3.56 -16.01 6.74
C SER A 177 2.89 -16.63 5.49
N ALA A 178 1.64 -17.07 5.58
CA ALA A 178 0.91 -17.64 4.45
C ALA A 178 0.46 -16.60 3.39
N SER A 179 0.48 -15.29 3.70
CA SER A 179 0.07 -14.26 2.74
C SER A 179 0.79 -12.93 2.96
N ASN A 180 1.98 -12.81 2.37
CA ASN A 180 2.81 -11.60 2.48
C ASN A 180 2.73 -10.68 1.26
N ILE A 181 2.08 -11.13 0.19
CA ILE A 181 1.93 -10.33 -1.03
C ILE A 181 0.73 -9.39 -0.87
N VAL A 182 0.97 -8.09 -1.00
CA VAL A 182 -0.08 -7.08 -1.15
C VAL A 182 -0.20 -6.74 -2.63
N THR A 183 -1.40 -6.78 -3.19
CA THR A 183 -1.68 -6.33 -4.56
C THR A 183 -2.50 -5.04 -4.51
N LEU A 184 -2.02 -3.99 -5.15
CA LEU A 184 -2.74 -2.74 -5.34
C LEU A 184 -3.05 -2.51 -6.81
N THR A 185 -4.24 -1.97 -7.11
CA THR A 185 -4.64 -1.54 -8.45
C THR A 185 -4.83 -0.03 -8.51
N PHE A 186 -4.61 0.56 -9.67
CA PHE A 186 -4.49 2.00 -9.90
C PHE A 186 -5.29 2.39 -11.13
N GLU A 187 -6.18 3.36 -10.98
CA GLU A 187 -7.13 3.72 -12.03
C GLU A 187 -7.29 5.22 -12.18
N GLY A 188 -7.15 5.70 -13.41
CA GLY A 188 -7.47 7.06 -13.76
C GLY A 188 -8.95 7.35 -13.55
N GLN A 189 -9.27 8.49 -12.94
CA GLN A 189 -10.63 8.91 -12.65
C GLN A 189 -11.21 9.90 -13.67
N SER A 190 -10.40 10.29 -14.66
CA SER A 190 -10.83 11.13 -15.78
C SER A 190 -10.37 10.51 -17.10
N ASP A 191 -11.05 10.85 -18.19
CA ASP A 191 -10.72 10.29 -19.50
C ASP A 191 -9.37 10.77 -20.04
N THR A 192 -8.85 11.90 -19.54
CA THR A 192 -7.65 12.55 -20.06
C THR A 192 -6.41 12.36 -19.20
N VAL A 193 -6.53 11.78 -18.00
CA VAL A 193 -5.35 11.56 -17.14
C VAL A 193 -4.33 10.67 -17.83
N ALA A 194 -3.06 10.99 -17.67
CA ALA A 194 -1.95 10.13 -18.07
C ALA A 194 -0.86 10.25 -17.02
N ALA A 195 -1.02 9.49 -15.93
CA ALA A 195 -0.06 9.41 -14.85
C ALA A 195 1.04 8.41 -15.22
N THR A 196 2.30 8.81 -15.08
CA THR A 196 3.45 8.05 -15.57
C THR A 196 4.50 7.95 -14.47
N TYR A 197 4.65 6.76 -13.91
CA TYR A 197 5.59 6.47 -12.84
C TYR A 197 6.67 5.48 -13.29
N ALA A 198 7.77 5.42 -12.56
CA ALA A 198 8.72 4.34 -12.68
C ALA A 198 8.05 3.03 -12.24
N GLY A 199 8.24 1.97 -13.02
CA GLY A 199 7.87 0.61 -12.62
C GLY A 199 9.05 -0.11 -11.96
N PHE A 200 8.83 -1.33 -11.46
CA PHE A 200 9.79 -2.10 -10.67
C PHE A 200 11.08 -2.46 -11.44
N SER A 201 11.01 -2.52 -12.77
CA SER A 201 12.18 -2.81 -13.61
C SER A 201 12.76 -1.56 -14.26
N ASN A 202 12.35 -0.37 -13.80
CA ASN A 202 12.96 0.88 -14.24
C ASN A 202 14.43 0.92 -13.83
N PHE A 203 15.29 1.43 -14.72
CA PHE A 203 16.74 1.41 -14.54
C PHE A 203 17.29 2.72 -13.95
N THR A 204 16.46 3.76 -13.80
CA THR A 204 16.88 5.09 -13.33
C THR A 204 16.27 5.45 -11.98
N TYR A 205 15.02 5.05 -11.74
CA TYR A 205 14.24 5.44 -10.58
C TYR A 205 13.61 4.21 -9.93
N ASP A 206 13.47 4.25 -8.61
CA ASP A 206 12.78 3.19 -7.86
C ASP A 206 11.31 3.12 -8.29
N GLY A 207 10.79 1.90 -8.38
CA GLY A 207 9.39 1.61 -8.67
C GLY A 207 8.44 2.00 -7.54
N PRO A 208 7.18 1.54 -7.58
CA PRO A 208 6.24 1.75 -6.49
C PRO A 208 6.78 1.16 -5.19
N VAL A 209 6.65 1.88 -4.06
CA VAL A 209 7.03 1.40 -2.73
C VAL A 209 5.83 1.47 -1.79
N LEU A 210 5.54 0.37 -1.09
CA LEU A 210 4.54 0.31 -0.04
C LEU A 210 5.23 0.34 1.32
N GLU A 211 4.96 1.37 2.10
CA GLU A 211 5.39 1.47 3.48
C GLU A 211 4.26 1.11 4.44
N ILE A 212 4.62 0.45 5.54
CA ILE A 212 3.76 0.21 6.69
C ILE A 212 4.30 0.96 7.91
N ILE A 213 3.38 1.51 8.67
CA ILE A 213 3.63 2.16 9.96
C ILE A 213 3.07 1.21 11.01
N ALA A 214 3.94 0.73 11.90
CA ALA A 214 3.57 -0.24 12.92
C ALA A 214 4.02 0.20 14.32
N GLU A 215 3.26 -0.20 15.31
CA GLU A 215 3.52 0.10 16.72
C GLU A 215 3.50 -1.17 17.55
N GLN A 216 4.23 -1.17 18.67
CA GLN A 216 4.18 -2.27 19.62
C GLN A 216 2.80 -2.34 20.28
N VAL A 217 2.22 -3.55 20.39
CA VAL A 217 1.00 -3.73 21.17
C VAL A 217 1.33 -3.55 22.66
N PRO A 218 0.63 -2.66 23.40
CA PRO A 218 0.89 -2.49 24.82
C PRO A 218 0.68 -3.79 25.59
N ALA A 219 1.66 -4.18 26.40
CA ALA A 219 1.54 -5.39 27.22
C ALA A 219 0.30 -5.27 28.15
N PRO A 220 -0.54 -6.31 28.27
CA PRO A 220 -1.76 -6.28 29.08
C PRO A 220 -1.54 -5.86 30.55
N GLY A 221 -0.33 -6.09 31.09
CA GLY A 221 0.03 -5.76 32.47
C GLY A 221 0.26 -4.26 32.76
N SER A 222 0.49 -3.45 31.73
CA SER A 222 0.79 -2.01 31.89
C SER A 222 -0.39 -1.23 32.47
N LEU A 223 -1.61 -1.61 32.09
CA LEU A 223 -2.85 -0.97 32.54
C LEU A 223 -3.27 -1.45 33.95
N ALA A 224 -2.97 -2.72 34.28
CA ALA A 224 -3.29 -3.29 35.59
C ALA A 224 -2.50 -2.62 36.72
N LEU A 225 -1.24 -2.23 36.49
CA LEU A 225 -0.42 -1.54 37.49
C LEU A 225 -0.93 -0.12 37.81
N LEU A 226 -1.47 0.58 36.82
CA LEU A 226 -2.10 1.90 37.03
C LEU A 226 -3.37 1.78 37.88
N GLY A 227 -4.20 0.76 37.63
CA GLY A 227 -5.40 0.49 38.42
C GLY A 227 -5.11 0.11 39.87
N LEU A 228 -4.10 -0.72 40.11
CA LEU A 228 -3.70 -1.15 41.46
C LEU A 228 -3.09 0.00 42.28
N SER A 229 -2.39 0.93 41.64
CA SER A 229 -1.84 2.14 42.28
C SER A 229 -2.96 3.05 42.83
N GLY A 230 -4.09 3.15 42.11
CA GLY A 230 -5.26 3.89 42.57
C GLY A 230 -5.96 3.26 43.79
N LEU A 231 -6.03 1.94 43.85
CA LEU A 231 -6.66 1.20 44.95
C LEU A 231 -5.86 1.26 46.27
N ILE A 232 -4.53 1.33 46.20
CA ILE A 232 -3.68 1.48 47.39
C ILE A 232 -3.78 2.90 47.97
N ALA A 233 -3.95 3.93 47.13
CA ALA A 233 -4.17 5.31 47.58
C ALA A 233 -5.54 5.51 48.27
N GLY A 234 -6.58 4.78 47.85
CA GLY A 234 -7.93 4.86 48.43
C GLY A 234 -8.05 4.25 49.84
N ARG A 235 -7.19 3.29 50.21
CA ARG A 235 -7.29 2.56 51.49
C ARG A 235 -6.67 3.29 52.69
N ARG A 236 -6.02 4.44 52.48
CA ARG A 236 -5.35 5.23 53.54
C ARG A 236 -6.19 6.38 54.13
N ARG A 237 -7.45 6.52 53.75
CA ARG A 237 -8.38 7.56 54.27
C ARG A 237 -9.51 6.98 55.14
N ARG A 238 -9.20 6.03 56.02
CA ARG A 238 -10.07 5.68 57.15
C ARG A 238 -9.24 5.66 58.42
#